data_AF-A0A061N4K5-F1
#
_entry.id   AF-A0A061N4K5-F1
#
_cell.length_a   1.000
_cell.length_b   1.000
_cell.length_c   1.000
_cell.angle_alpha   90.00
_cell.angle_beta   90.00
_cell.angle_gamma   90.00
#
_symmetry.space_group_name_H-M   'P 1'
#
loop_
_entity.id
_entity.type
_entity.pdbx_description
1 polymer ?
#
loop_
_entity_poly.entity_id
_entity_poly.type
_entity_poly.pdbx_seq_one_letter_code
_entity_poly.pdbx_strand_id
1 'polypeptide(L)' 'MRVLVISNMYPAPQAPTFGIFVRNQVEQLQAHELDITVAAIRDPRNGKANVLKKYARWYLGR' A
#
# COMPACT_ATOMS: atom_id res chain seq x y z
N MET A 1 -21.37 0.18 -0.69
CA MET A 1 -20.63 -0.99 -1.23
C MET A 1 -19.20 -0.91 -0.72
N ARG A 2 -18.59 -2.03 -0.32
CA ARG A 2 -17.22 -2.07 0.22
C ARG A 2 -16.24 -2.56 -0.83
N VAL A 3 -15.12 -1.87 -0.99
CA VAL A 3 -14.08 -2.20 -1.97
C VAL A 3 -12.74 -2.36 -1.26
N LEU A 4 -12.10 -3.51 -1.44
CA LEU A 4 -10.73 -3.77 -1.00
C LEU A 4 -9.78 -3.63 -2.19
N VAL A 5 -8.88 -2.66 -2.12
CA VAL A 5 -7.84 -2.46 -3.14
C VAL A 5 -6.54 -3.08 -2.65
N ILE A 6 -6.10 -4.13 -3.34
CA ILE A 6 -4.82 -4.80 -3.08
C ILE A 6 -3.82 -4.38 -4.14
N SER A 7 -2.68 -3.85 -3.72
CA SER A 7 -1.62 -3.45 -4.66
C SER A 7 -0.24 -3.74 -4.10
N ASN A 8 0.67 -4.16 -4.97
CA ASN A 8 2.08 -4.31 -4.63
C ASN A 8 2.82 -2.96 -4.54
N MET A 9 2.15 -1.85 -4.84
CA MET A 9 2.73 -0.51 -4.81
C MET A 9 1.69 0.55 -4.45
N TYR A 10 2.06 1.45 -3.54
CA TYR A 10 1.23 2.57 -3.13
C TYR A 10 2.10 3.70 -2.58
N PRO A 11 1.73 4.98 -2.83
CA PRO A 11 2.61 6.08 -2.50
C PRO A 11 2.78 6.22 -0.99
N ALA A 12 3.98 6.62 -0.60
CA ALA A 12 4.35 6.86 0.78
C ALA A 12 5.13 8.17 0.90
N PRO A 13 5.23 8.79 2.09
CA PRO A 13 5.99 10.04 2.27
C PRO A 13 7.43 9.95 1.76
N GLN A 14 8.08 8.80 1.97
CA GLN A 14 9.44 8.51 1.49
C GLN A 14 9.54 8.16 0.00
N ALA A 15 8.41 7.88 -0.67
CA ALA A 15 8.35 7.42 -2.05
C ALA A 15 7.02 7.86 -2.71
N PRO A 16 6.86 9.17 -2.99
CA PRO A 16 5.57 9.75 -3.37
C PRO A 16 5.10 9.31 -4.77
N THR A 17 6.03 8.92 -5.64
CA THR A 17 5.72 8.47 -7.00
C THR A 17 5.44 6.97 -7.09
N PHE A 18 5.78 6.20 -6.04
CA PHE A 18 5.63 4.74 -6.04
C PHE A 18 4.15 4.37 -6.04
N GLY A 19 3.62 3.85 -7.15
CA GLY A 19 2.20 3.47 -7.23
C GLY A 19 1.23 4.66 -7.22
N ILE A 20 1.66 5.88 -7.60
CA ILE A 20 0.80 7.07 -7.63
C ILE A 20 -0.47 6.89 -8.49
N PHE A 21 -0.39 6.08 -9.55
CA PHE A 21 -1.55 5.73 -10.38
C PHE A 21 -2.64 5.01 -9.58
N VAL A 22 -2.27 4.16 -8.61
CA VAL A 22 -3.22 3.41 -7.77
C VAL A 22 -3.95 4.38 -6.87
N ARG A 23 -3.22 5.33 -6.28
CA ARG A 23 -3.82 6.38 -5.46
C ARG A 23 -4.83 7.20 -6.26
N ASN A 24 -4.48 7.62 -7.47
CA ASN A 24 -5.39 8.40 -8.31
C ASN A 24 -6.69 7.63 -8.61
N GLN A 25 -6.60 6.31 -8.87
CA GLN A 25 -7.79 5.47 -9.09
C GLN A 25 -8.60 5.28 -7.80
N VAL A 26 -7.93 5.09 -6.65
CA VAL A 26 -8.60 5.00 -5.34
C VAL A 26 -9.35 6.30 -5.03
N GLU A 27 -8.73 7.46 -5.26
CA GLU A 27 -9.35 8.77 -5.02
C GLU A 27 -10.59 8.98 -5.91
N GLN A 28 -10.55 8.54 -7.18
CA GLN A 28 -11.73 8.56 -8.06
C GLN A 28 -12.85 7.67 -7.54
N LEU A 29 -12.53 6.45 -7.09
CA LEU A 29 -13.52 5.54 -6.52
C LEU A 29 -14.11 6.09 -5.20
N GLN A 30 -13.30 6.78 -4.39
CA GLN A 30 -13.73 7.40 -3.13
C GLN A 30 -14.72 8.54 -3.38
N ALA A 31 -14.59 9.25 -4.50
CA ALA A 31 -15.52 10.30 -4.90
C ALA A 31 -16.95 9.79 -5.17
N HIS A 32 -17.13 8.48 -5.34
CA HIS A 32 -18.43 7.82 -5.54
C HIS A 32 -19.07 7.30 -4.22
N GLU A 33 -18.68 7.84 -3.06
CA GLU A 33 -19.18 7.45 -1.72
C GLU A 33 -19.00 5.95 -1.41
N LEU A 34 -17.95 5.35 -1.98
CA LEU A 34 -17.59 3.95 -1.72
C LEU A 34 -16.71 3.85 -0.47
N ASP A 35 -16.95 2.80 0.33
CA ASP A 35 -16.13 2.46 1.49
C ASP A 35 -14.90 1.68 0.99
N ILE A 36 -13.76 2.36 0.89
CA ILE A 36 -12.53 1.82 0.30
C ILE A 36 -11.48 1.55 1.37
N THR A 37 -11.04 0.29 1.42
CA THR A 37 -9.87 -0.12 2.20
C THR A 37 -8.71 -0.42 1.25
N VAL A 38 -7.53 0.16 1.51
CA VAL A 38 -6.33 -0.08 0.70
C VAL A 38 -5.32 -0.92 1.49
N ALA A 39 -5.05 -2.12 0.99
CA ALA A 39 -4.00 -3.00 1.51
C ALA A 39 -2.86 -3.06 0.49
N ALA A 40 -1.80 -2.28 0.72
CA ALA A 40 -0.72 -2.16 -0.24
C ALA A 40 0.66 -2.00 0.37
N ILE A 41 1.69 -2.36 -0.40
CA ILE A 41 3.09 -2.14 -0.01
C ILE A 41 3.45 -0.68 -0.27
N ARG A 42 3.96 -0.02 0.77
CA ARG A 42 4.34 1.41 0.77
C ARG A 42 5.85 1.65 0.78
N ASP A 43 6.65 0.60 0.95
CA ASP A 43 8.11 0.69 0.93
C ASP A 43 8.63 0.17 -0.42
N PRO A 44 9.21 1.04 -1.28
CA PRO A 44 9.75 0.61 -2.57
C PRO A 44 11.10 -0.10 -2.44
N ARG A 45 11.73 -0.11 -1.26
CA ARG A 45 13.08 -0.64 -1.07
C ARG A 45 13.07 -2.16 -1.15
N ASN A 46 13.79 -2.67 -2.15
CA ASN A 46 14.06 -4.08 -2.33
C ASN A 46 15.44 -4.43 -1.73
N GLY A 47 15.53 -5.54 -0.99
CA GLY A 47 16.80 -6.02 -0.41
C GLY A 47 16.62 -7.07 0.68
N LYS A 48 17.56 -8.03 0.78
CA LYS A 48 17.49 -9.16 1.72
C LYS A 48 17.29 -8.73 3.18
N ALA A 49 17.93 -7.64 3.61
CA ALA A 49 17.76 -7.08 4.95
C ALA A 49 16.34 -6.53 5.21
N ASN A 50 15.73 -5.90 4.21
CA ASN A 50 14.38 -5.36 4.32
C ASN A 50 13.32 -6.49 4.33
N VAL A 51 13.58 -7.58 3.61
CA VAL A 51 12.75 -8.80 3.62
C VAL A 51 12.80 -9.47 4.99
N LEU A 52 14.00 -9.68 5.56
CA LEU A 52 14.16 -10.22 6.92
C LEU A 52 13.43 -9.36 7.95
N LYS A 53 13.58 -8.04 7.88
CA LYS A 53 12.87 -7.10 8.76
C LYS A 53 11.34 -7.20 8.61
N LYS A 54 10.85 -7.35 7.36
CA LYS A 54 9.42 -7.51 7.07
C LYS A 54 8.87 -8.78 7.72
N TYR A 55 9.53 -9.93 7.53
CA TYR A 55 9.09 -11.19 8.13
C TYR A 55 9.27 -11.23 9.65
N ALA A 56 10.34 -10.63 10.18
CA ALA A 56 10.54 -10.52 11.62
C ALA A 56 9.44 -9.67 12.29
N ARG A 57 9.06 -8.54 11.68
CA ARG A 57 7.94 -7.72 12.16
C ARG A 57 6.62 -8.49 12.12
N TRP A 58 6.37 -9.24 11.05
CA TRP A 58 5.16 -10.05 10.91
C TRP A 58 5.10 -11.18 11.95
N TYR A 59 6.23 -11.86 12.19
CA TYR A 59 6.36 -12.87 13.24
C TYR A 59 6.13 -12.30 14.65
N LEU A 60 6.59 -11.07 14.90
CA LEU A 60 6.42 -10.37 16.18
C LEU A 60 5.00 -9.77 16.37
N GLY A 61 4.07 -9.96 15.43
CA GLY A 61 2.66 -9.61 15.60
C GLY A 61 2.36 -8.11 15.75
N ARG A 62 3.24 -7.23 15.25
CA ARG A 62 3.03 -5.77 15.20
C ARG A 62 2.88 -5.25 13.78
#